data_AF-A0A0Q9XC60-F1
#
_entry.id   AF-A0A0Q9XC60-F1
#
_cell.length_a   1.000
_cell.length_b   1.000
_cell.length_c   1.000
_cell.angle_alpha   90.00
_cell.angle_beta   90.00
_cell.angle_gamma   90.00
#
_symmetry.space_group_name_H-M   'P 1'
#
loop_
_entity.id
_entity.type
_entity.pdbx_description
1 polymer ?
#
loop_
_entity_poly.entity_id
_entity_poly.type
_entity_poly.pdbx_seq_one_letter_code
_entity_poly.pdbx_strand_id
1 'polypeptide(L)'
;MRSHCSETLLKTDTDTDNVDDTMASSSNKGLTAKEDELISMETLRESPVQWPARFPGMDEFMTMSQTPIHTPSSEYTQSLTSADRARITQLASLTPDQLIEKIKSMHDEIYQLGLRESKEMTRGKLLGIFDRMAKVKK
;
A
#
# COMPACT_ATOMS: atom_id res chain seq x y z
N MET A 1 8.85 -24.37 18.41
CA MET A 1 7.42 -24.50 18.05
C MET A 1 7.21 -23.78 16.73
N ARG A 2 7.19 -24.50 15.61
CA ARG A 2 6.96 -23.92 14.27
C ARG A 2 5.47 -24.02 13.97
N SER A 3 4.78 -22.87 13.98
CA SER A 3 3.37 -22.80 13.60
C SER A 3 3.26 -22.96 12.09
N HIS A 4 2.62 -24.05 11.65
CA HIS A 4 2.20 -24.23 10.27
C HIS A 4 0.90 -23.45 10.08
N CYS A 5 0.86 -22.57 9.08
CA CYS A 5 -0.37 -21.94 8.64
C CYS A 5 -0.91 -22.79 7.48
N SER A 6 -2.11 -23.36 7.64
CA SER A 6 -2.77 -24.15 6.60
C SER A 6 -3.57 -23.22 5.70
N GLU A 7 -3.24 -23.23 4.42
CA GLU A 7 -3.94 -22.57 3.31
C GLU A 7 -5.23 -23.35 2.99
N THR A 8 -6.39 -22.69 2.99
CA THR A 8 -7.65 -23.29 2.54
C THR A 8 -7.92 -22.90 1.09
N LEU A 9 -7.74 -23.88 0.22
CA LEU A 9 -8.11 -23.89 -1.20
C LEU A 9 -9.64 -23.77 -1.34
N LEU A 10 -10.16 -22.68 -1.90
CA LEU A 10 -11.56 -22.62 -2.37
C LEU A 10 -11.63 -23.22 -3.79
N LYS A 11 -12.34 -24.33 -3.91
CA LYS A 11 -12.71 -24.95 -5.18
C LYS A 11 -14.17 -24.60 -5.47
N THR A 12 -14.41 -23.79 -6.50
CA THR A 12 -15.75 -23.52 -7.03
C THR A 12 -15.96 -24.35 -8.27
N ASP A 13 -16.57 -25.54 -8.12
CA ASP A 13 -17.13 -26.26 -9.25
C ASP A 13 -18.55 -25.71 -9.46
N THR A 14 -18.75 -25.07 -10.60
CA THR A 14 -20.04 -24.57 -11.09
C THR A 14 -20.45 -25.52 -12.19
N ASP A 15 -21.54 -26.27 -12.03
CA ASP A 15 -22.31 -26.79 -13.15
C ASP A 15 -23.77 -26.97 -12.74
N THR A 16 -24.59 -26.24 -13.49
CA THR A 16 -26.01 -26.33 -13.79
C THR A 16 -26.65 -27.72 -13.68
N ASP A 17 -27.87 -27.77 -13.12
CA ASP A 17 -29.03 -28.29 -13.89
C ASP A 17 -30.40 -28.07 -13.21
N ASN A 18 -31.38 -27.86 -14.11
CA ASN A 18 -32.79 -28.23 -14.06
C ASN A 18 -33.88 -27.20 -13.70
N VAL A 19 -34.93 -27.26 -14.53
CA VAL A 19 -36.07 -26.39 -14.77
C VAL A 19 -37.33 -27.01 -14.16
N ASP A 20 -38.34 -26.17 -13.93
CA ASP A 20 -39.79 -26.42 -14.13
C ASP A 20 -40.73 -26.36 -12.89
N ASP A 21 -41.49 -25.25 -12.89
CA ASP A 21 -42.96 -25.14 -12.86
C ASP A 21 -43.88 -25.13 -11.61
N THR A 22 -44.88 -24.24 -11.76
CA THR A 22 -46.30 -24.27 -11.32
C THR A 22 -46.74 -23.74 -9.93
N MET A 23 -47.22 -22.48 -9.98
CA MET A 23 -48.51 -21.89 -9.53
C MET A 23 -49.14 -22.08 -8.11
N ALA A 24 -49.46 -20.90 -7.52
CA ALA A 24 -50.71 -20.49 -6.82
C ALA A 24 -50.83 -20.46 -5.27
N SER A 25 -51.08 -19.23 -4.78
CA SER A 25 -52.07 -18.81 -3.76
C SER A 25 -51.66 -18.55 -2.29
N SER A 26 -51.86 -17.27 -1.91
CA SER A 26 -52.40 -16.75 -0.64
C SER A 26 -51.69 -17.03 0.70
N SER A 27 -51.11 -15.99 1.31
CA SER A 27 -51.65 -15.41 2.56
C SER A 27 -50.73 -14.34 3.15
N ASN A 28 -51.28 -13.15 3.33
CA ASN A 28 -50.73 -12.07 4.13
C ASN A 28 -50.68 -12.48 5.62
N LYS A 29 -49.55 -13.00 6.09
CA LYS A 29 -49.22 -13.00 7.52
C LYS A 29 -47.74 -13.29 7.73
N GLY A 30 -47.03 -12.36 8.36
CA GLY A 30 -45.73 -12.66 8.99
C GLY A 30 -44.48 -12.09 8.33
N LEU A 31 -44.54 -10.92 7.69
CA LEU A 31 -43.32 -10.23 7.23
C LEU A 31 -42.69 -9.34 8.32
N THR A 32 -43.42 -8.98 9.38
CA THR A 32 -42.93 -7.99 10.35
C THR A 32 -41.90 -8.51 11.34
N ALA A 33 -41.77 -9.83 11.48
CA ALA A 33 -40.83 -10.43 12.43
C ALA A 33 -39.42 -10.63 11.84
N LYS A 34 -39.28 -10.55 10.51
CA LYS A 34 -37.99 -10.79 9.82
C LYS A 34 -37.24 -9.50 9.46
N GLU A 35 -37.93 -8.38 9.40
CA GLU A 35 -37.31 -7.08 9.07
C GLU A 35 -36.49 -6.52 10.24
N ASP A 36 -36.93 -6.75 11.48
CA ASP A 36 -36.19 -6.39 12.70
C ASP A 36 -34.99 -7.31 13.00
N GLU A 37 -34.88 -8.46 12.34
CA GLU A 37 -33.71 -9.35 12.44
C GLU A 37 -32.58 -8.94 11.47
N LEU A 38 -32.87 -8.04 10.53
CA LEU A 38 -31.93 -7.52 9.52
C LEU A 38 -31.28 -6.19 9.92
N ILE A 39 -31.60 -5.64 11.10
CA ILE A 39 -30.91 -4.46 11.62
C ILE A 39 -29.62 -4.88 12.34
N SER A 40 -28.46 -4.61 11.72
CA SER A 40 -27.17 -4.80 12.38
C SER A 40 -26.99 -3.77 13.51
N MET A 41 -26.79 -4.24 14.75
CA MET A 41 -26.46 -3.39 15.92
C MET A 41 -24.98 -2.98 15.95
N GLU A 42 -24.37 -2.80 14.78
CA GLU A 42 -22.98 -2.38 14.69
C GLU A 42 -22.88 -0.88 15.00
N THR A 43 -22.08 -0.53 16.01
CA THR A 43 -21.70 0.85 16.25
C THR A 43 -20.70 1.25 15.17
N LEU A 44 -20.98 2.32 14.42
CA LEU A 44 -20.05 2.88 13.46
C LEU A 44 -18.72 3.11 14.19
N ARG A 45 -17.71 2.30 13.87
CA ARG A 45 -16.36 2.52 14.42
C ARG A 45 -15.95 3.93 14.00
N GLU A 46 -15.48 4.73 14.96
CA GLU A 46 -14.81 5.97 14.61
C GLU A 46 -13.74 5.66 13.57
N SER A 47 -13.68 6.50 12.53
CA SER A 47 -12.68 6.39 11.47
C SER A 47 -11.33 6.09 12.11
N PRO A 48 -10.56 5.11 11.60
CA PRO A 48 -9.24 4.80 12.12
C PRO A 48 -8.43 6.08 12.34
N VAL A 49 -7.67 6.14 13.45
CA VAL A 49 -6.75 7.24 13.73
C VAL A 49 -5.88 7.45 12.49
N GLN A 50 -6.11 8.57 11.79
CA GLN A 50 -5.30 8.96 10.66
C GLN A 50 -3.87 9.18 11.15
N TRP A 51 -2.99 8.25 10.80
CA TRP A 51 -1.55 8.48 10.85
C TRP A 51 -1.17 9.48 9.75
N PRO A 52 -0.22 10.42 9.98
CA PRO A 52 0.58 10.68 11.19
C PRO A 52 0.02 11.85 12.04
N ALA A 53 0.48 11.96 13.29
CA ALA A 53 0.13 13.01 14.25
C ALA A 53 0.20 14.42 13.62
N ARG A 54 -0.79 15.28 13.92
CA ARG A 54 -0.82 16.65 13.41
C ARG A 54 0.34 17.45 14.00
N PHE A 55 1.40 17.66 13.21
CA PHE A 55 2.50 18.53 13.61
C PHE A 55 2.13 20.01 13.37
N PRO A 56 2.61 20.93 14.23
CA PRO A 56 2.41 22.36 14.04
C PRO A 56 2.85 22.79 12.62
N GLY A 57 1.98 23.50 11.91
CA GLY A 57 2.22 23.94 10.52
C GLY A 57 1.67 23.01 9.43
N MET A 58 1.08 21.84 9.77
CA MET A 58 0.47 20.98 8.75
C MET A 58 -0.84 21.56 8.18
N ASP A 59 -1.67 22.23 8.99
CA ASP A 59 -2.89 22.87 8.48
C ASP A 59 -2.57 23.92 7.41
N GLU A 60 -1.55 24.74 7.67
CA GLU A 60 -1.05 25.73 6.71
C GLU A 60 -0.55 25.04 5.42
N PHE A 61 0.27 23.99 5.56
CA PHE A 61 0.76 23.21 4.42
C PHE A 61 -0.36 22.58 3.58
N MET A 62 -1.43 22.05 4.19
CA MET A 62 -2.56 21.47 3.45
C MET A 62 -3.38 22.49 2.68
N THR A 63 -3.38 23.76 3.11
CA THR A 63 -4.12 24.84 2.44
C THR A 63 -3.26 25.61 1.44
N MET A 64 -1.94 25.42 1.44
CA MET A 64 -1.02 26.06 0.51
C MET A 64 -1.18 25.49 -0.91
N SER A 65 -1.30 26.38 -1.89
CA SER A 65 -1.32 26.01 -3.32
C SER A 65 0.07 25.68 -3.87
N GLN A 66 1.13 26.18 -3.23
CA GLN A 66 2.53 25.90 -3.56
C GLN A 66 3.11 24.83 -2.62
N THR A 67 2.56 23.62 -2.69
CA THR A 67 3.21 22.45 -2.11
C THR A 67 3.82 21.60 -3.21
N PRO A 68 4.86 20.80 -2.92
CA PRO A 68 5.39 19.81 -3.86
C PRO A 68 4.33 18.81 -4.37
N ILE A 69 3.21 18.68 -3.65
CA ILE A 69 2.05 17.86 -4.03
C ILE A 69 1.26 18.52 -5.18
N HIS A 70 1.11 19.85 -5.15
CA HIS A 70 0.35 20.62 -6.16
C HIS A 70 1.20 21.19 -7.29
N THR A 71 2.51 21.31 -7.07
CA THR A 71 3.48 21.71 -8.08
C THR A 71 4.41 20.52 -8.32
N PRO A 72 4.06 19.58 -9.22
CA PRO A 72 4.96 18.48 -9.52
C PRO A 72 6.28 19.09 -9.99
N SER A 73 7.37 18.77 -9.28
CA SER A 73 8.70 19.20 -9.68
C SER A 73 8.94 18.69 -11.10
N SER A 74 8.94 19.60 -12.06
CA SER A 74 9.15 19.30 -13.47
C SER A 74 10.62 18.95 -13.76
N GLU A 75 11.47 18.84 -12.74
CA GLU A 75 12.89 18.55 -12.92
C GLU A 75 13.16 17.09 -13.32
N TYR A 76 12.31 16.14 -12.91
CA TYR A 76 12.55 14.72 -13.22
C TYR A 76 12.42 14.39 -14.72
N THR A 77 11.59 15.13 -15.45
CA THR A 77 11.39 14.96 -16.89
C THR A 77 12.35 15.79 -17.73
N GLN A 78 13.03 16.79 -17.15
CA GLN A 78 13.76 17.80 -17.91
C GLN A 78 15.24 17.48 -18.18
N SER A 79 15.84 16.45 -17.58
CA SER A 79 17.23 16.08 -17.93
C SER A 79 17.55 14.60 -17.79
N LEU A 80 16.89 13.75 -18.59
CA LEU A 80 17.44 12.41 -18.82
C LEU A 80 18.84 12.55 -19.42
N THR A 81 19.87 12.18 -18.67
CA THR A 81 21.24 12.21 -19.16
C THR A 81 21.41 11.22 -20.32
N SER A 82 22.46 11.36 -21.12
CA SER A 82 22.78 10.39 -22.17
C SER A 82 22.94 8.97 -21.59
N ALA A 83 23.51 8.86 -20.39
CA ALA A 83 23.64 7.59 -19.67
C ALA A 83 22.28 7.00 -19.28
N ASP A 84 21.32 7.82 -18.85
CA ASP A 84 19.97 7.35 -18.48
C ASP A 84 19.24 6.81 -19.70
N ARG A 85 19.32 7.50 -20.84
CA ARG A 85 18.73 7.03 -22.10
C ARG A 85 19.35 5.71 -22.56
N ALA A 86 20.66 5.53 -22.40
CA ALA A 86 21.34 4.28 -22.70
C ALA A 86 20.86 3.14 -21.79
N ARG A 87 20.70 3.39 -20.49
CA ARG A 87 20.17 2.40 -19.53
C ARG A 87 18.72 2.00 -19.85
N ILE A 88 17.86 2.96 -20.17
CA ILE A 88 16.47 2.69 -20.58
C ILE A 88 16.45 1.82 -21.84
N THR A 89 17.28 2.15 -22.84
CA THR A 89 17.38 1.37 -24.08
C THR A 89 17.89 -0.05 -23.80
N GLN A 90 18.89 -0.20 -22.93
CA GLN A 90 19.39 -1.51 -22.50
C GLN A 90 18.28 -2.34 -21.84
N LEU A 91 17.52 -1.76 -20.92
CA LEU A 91 16.41 -2.45 -20.26
C LEU A 91 15.30 -2.85 -21.24
N ALA A 92 14.99 -1.98 -22.22
CA ALA A 92 14.01 -2.26 -23.26
C ALA A 92 14.43 -3.37 -24.23
N SER A 93 15.74 -3.64 -24.35
CA SER A 93 16.27 -4.71 -25.21
C SER A 93 16.26 -6.11 -24.56
N LEU A 94 15.93 -6.21 -23.27
CA LEU A 94 15.91 -7.49 -22.55
C LEU A 94 14.68 -8.32 -22.91
N THR A 95 14.83 -9.64 -22.89
CA THR A 95 13.67 -10.55 -22.96
C THR A 95 12.88 -10.49 -21.65
N PRO A 96 11.59 -10.89 -21.63
CA PRO A 96 10.78 -10.89 -20.41
C PRO A 96 11.43 -11.65 -19.24
N ASP A 97 12.03 -12.81 -19.51
CA ASP A 97 12.70 -13.61 -18.48
C ASP A 97 13.93 -12.91 -17.89
N GLN A 98 14.75 -12.30 -18.76
CA GLN A 98 15.92 -11.53 -18.35
C GLN A 98 15.52 -10.28 -17.56
N LEU A 99 14.42 -9.63 -17.94
CA LEU A 99 13.90 -8.47 -17.22
C LEU A 99 13.45 -8.88 -15.81
N ILE A 100 12.76 -10.01 -15.67
CA ILE A 100 12.34 -10.55 -14.37
C ILE A 100 13.56 -10.88 -13.49
N GLU A 101 14.58 -11.52 -14.05
CA GLU A 101 15.83 -11.79 -13.33
C GLU A 101 16.52 -10.50 -12.88
N LYS A 102 16.58 -9.49 -13.76
CA LYS A 102 17.16 -8.18 -13.41
C LYS A 102 16.38 -7.50 -12.30
N ILE A 103 15.06 -7.56 -12.33
CA ILE A 103 14.19 -7.02 -11.27
C ILE A 103 14.49 -7.71 -9.94
N LYS A 104 14.60 -9.05 -9.92
CA LYS A 104 14.94 -9.79 -8.69
C LYS A 104 16.30 -9.38 -8.12
N SER A 105 17.33 -9.30 -8.97
CA SER A 105 18.66 -8.83 -8.58
C SER A 105 18.62 -7.43 -7.94
N MET A 106 17.86 -6.50 -8.54
CA MET A 106 17.73 -5.15 -7.97
C MET A 106 17.02 -5.15 -6.61
N HIS A 107 16.00 -6.00 -6.43
CA HIS A 107 15.33 -6.14 -5.13
C HIS A 107 16.29 -6.64 -4.05
N ASP A 108 17.12 -7.63 -4.37
CA ASP A 108 18.14 -8.14 -3.46
C ASP A 108 19.17 -7.05 -3.11
N GLU A 109 19.63 -6.28 -4.10
CA GLU A 109 20.55 -5.15 -3.89
C GLU A 109 19.95 -4.08 -2.97
N ILE A 110 18.70 -3.69 -3.20
CA ILE A 110 17.98 -2.71 -2.38
C ILE A 110 17.85 -3.21 -0.94
N TYR A 111 17.48 -4.48 -0.76
CA TYR A 111 17.38 -5.09 0.56
C TYR A 111 18.72 -5.05 1.31
N GLN A 112 19.81 -5.45 0.65
CA GLN A 112 21.15 -5.41 1.25
C GLN A 112 21.60 -3.98 1.58
N LEU A 113 21.27 -3.02 0.72
CA LEU A 113 21.56 -1.61 0.97
C LEU A 113 20.81 -1.10 2.20
N GLY A 114 19.51 -1.39 2.31
CA GLY A 114 18.70 -0.99 3.46
C GLY A 114 19.20 -1.59 4.78
N LEU A 115 19.63 -2.86 4.77
CA LEU A 115 20.28 -3.47 5.93
C LEU A 115 21.57 -2.75 6.34
N ARG A 116 22.39 -2.36 5.36
CA ARG A 116 23.65 -1.63 5.61
C ARG A 116 23.37 -0.24 6.16
N GLU A 117 22.43 0.49 5.56
CA GLU A 117 22.03 1.81 6.00
C GLU A 117 21.48 1.78 7.43
N SER A 118 20.61 0.83 7.76
CA SER A 118 20.06 0.67 9.12
C SER A 118 21.17 0.45 10.17
N LYS A 119 22.19 -0.36 9.84
CA LYS A 119 23.35 -0.57 10.70
C LYS A 119 24.13 0.73 10.90
N GLU A 120 24.42 1.46 9.84
CA GLU A 120 25.15 2.74 9.93
C GLU A 120 24.34 3.81 10.66
N MET A 121 23.02 3.86 10.49
CA MET A 121 22.13 4.75 11.24
C MET A 121 22.16 4.46 12.74
N THR A 122 22.13 3.18 13.12
CA THR A 122 22.25 2.76 14.52
C THR A 122 23.62 3.15 15.09
N ARG A 123 24.70 2.94 14.33
CA ARG A 123 26.06 3.36 14.71
C ARG A 123 26.14 4.88 14.89
N GLY A 124 25.60 5.65 13.95
CA GLY A 124 25.54 7.11 14.03
C GLY A 124 24.80 7.61 15.28
N LYS A 125 23.67 6.97 15.62
CA LYS A 125 22.93 7.26 16.85
C LYS A 125 23.77 6.99 18.11
N LEU A 126 24.46 5.85 18.18
CA LEU A 126 25.31 5.51 19.33
C LEU A 126 26.50 6.47 19.48
N LEU A 127 27.04 6.95 18.36
CA LEU A 127 28.14 7.92 18.33
C LEU A 127 27.70 9.38 18.53
N GLY A 128 26.39 9.63 18.77
CA GLY A 128 25.86 10.95 19.08
C GLY A 128 26.13 12.01 17.99
N ILE A 129 26.28 11.59 16.73
CA ILE A 129 26.67 12.52 15.65
C ILE A 129 25.53 13.47 15.26
N PHE A 130 24.29 13.03 15.48
CA PHE A 130 23.09 13.82 15.19
C PHE A 130 22.83 14.90 16.26
N ASP A 131 23.25 14.69 17.51
CA ASP A 131 23.05 15.66 18.60
C ASP A 131 23.88 16.93 18.43
N ARG A 132 25.02 16.83 17.73
CA ARG A 132 25.86 17.99 17.39
C ARG A 132 25.16 18.93 16.41
N MET A 133 24.36 18.38 15.49
CA MET A 133 23.61 19.17 14.51
C MET A 133 22.44 19.93 15.15
N ALA A 134 21.85 19.39 16.22
CA ALA A 134 20.73 20.04 16.93
C ALA A 134 21.13 21.29 17.72
N LYS A 135 22.40 21.43 18.12
CA LYS A 135 22.89 22.53 18.99
C LYS A 135 23.33 23.80 18.25
N VAL A 136 23.46 23.77 16.93
CA VAL A 136 23.91 24.93 16.10
C VAL A 136 22.80 25.98 15.91
N LYS A 137 21.59 25.75 16.43
CA LYS A 137 20.41 26.60 16.24
C LYS A 137 20.04 27.42 17.49
N LYS A 138 21.03 28.02 18.15
CA LYS A 138 20.86 28.97 19.26
C LYS A 138 21.63 30.25 19.02
#